data_AF-A0A7V6SJC7-F1
#
_entry.id   AF-A0A7V6SJC7-F1
#
_cell.length_a   1.000
_cell.length_b   1.000
_cell.length_c   1.000
_cell.angle_alpha   90.00
_cell.angle_beta   90.00
_cell.angle_gamma   90.00
#
_symmetry.space_group_name_H-M   'P 1'
#
loop_
_entity.id
_entity.type
_entity.pdbx_description
1 polymer ?
#
loop_
_entity_poly.entity_id
_entity_poly.type
_entity_poly.pdbx_seq_one_letter_code
_entity_poly.pdbx_strand_id
1 'polypeptide(L)'
;MSVIIEVSDLSFRYPGAEADTLRNVNLRIERGDFVAVVGGNGSGKTTLCKSFNGLVPHYWAGDFAGAVMVDGVDTFTSSVAELSAKVGYVYQDFMNQLVRPTVRDEISFGPINFGHTDHAERTAEVITSLGLEELTDRFTWQLSGGQAHTTALASVLALRPQILVVDEPVAELDPARAHEIYRQLRWLNEELGLTIITIEHHAEFIAQYANTVVLMSEGAPVWHLPVDEAMNRTRELEQHGIPAPQVVRVGRAAGLAHAPRDIPSAVRRLREAGVVARDVPRTPRERPGARVVA
;
A
#
# COMPACT_ATOMS: atom_id res chain seq x y z
N MET A 1 9.82 14.59 13.03
CA MET A 1 9.80 13.72 11.84
C MET A 1 10.42 14.51 10.69
N SER A 2 11.09 13.83 9.77
CA SER A 2 11.71 14.46 8.60
C SER A 2 10.96 14.03 7.34
N VAL A 3 10.63 14.99 6.48
CA VAL A 3 10.01 14.74 5.17
C VAL A 3 10.91 13.82 4.34
N ILE A 4 10.35 12.74 3.78
CA ILE A 4 11.05 11.82 2.88
C ILE A 4 10.57 11.95 1.43
N ILE A 5 9.32 12.37 1.20
CA ILE A 5 8.83 12.74 -0.13
C ILE A 5 8.22 14.14 -0.04
N GLU A 6 8.64 15.02 -0.94
CA GLU A 6 8.07 16.35 -1.11
C GLU A 6 7.67 16.58 -2.55
N VAL A 7 6.39 16.88 -2.77
CA VAL A 7 5.81 17.19 -4.08
C VAL A 7 5.41 18.66 -4.06
N SER A 8 5.89 19.43 -5.03
CA SER A 8 5.65 20.88 -5.14
C SER A 8 5.11 21.23 -6.53
N ASP A 9 3.88 21.74 -6.55
CA ASP A 9 3.17 22.19 -7.76
C ASP A 9 3.23 21.21 -8.94
N LEU A 10 3.23 19.91 -8.64
CA LEU A 10 3.39 18.87 -9.66
C LEU A 10 2.15 18.82 -10.56
N SER A 11 2.38 18.99 -11.85
CA SER A 11 1.39 18.74 -12.90
C SER A 11 1.95 17.75 -13.92
N PHE A 12 1.11 16.82 -14.36
CA PHE A 12 1.49 15.83 -15.34
C PHE A 12 0.37 15.51 -16.31
N ARG A 13 0.68 15.49 -17.61
CA ARG A 13 -0.26 15.14 -18.67
C ARG A 13 0.33 14.07 -19.58
N TYR A 14 -0.39 12.95 -19.71
CA TYR A 14 -0.04 11.92 -20.69
C TYR A 14 -0.18 12.43 -22.13
N PRO A 15 0.63 11.94 -23.07
CA PRO A 15 0.52 12.29 -24.48
C PRO A 15 -0.88 12.01 -25.02
N GLY A 16 -1.48 13.02 -25.65
CA GLY A 16 -2.82 12.92 -26.23
C GLY A 16 -3.98 13.02 -25.23
N ALA A 17 -3.71 13.17 -23.93
CA ALA A 17 -4.77 13.48 -22.97
C ALA A 17 -5.25 14.93 -23.13
N GLU A 18 -6.56 15.15 -23.07
CA GLU A 18 -7.15 16.50 -23.19
C GLU A 18 -6.89 17.36 -21.94
N ALA A 19 -6.65 16.73 -20.80
CA ALA A 19 -6.44 17.39 -19.53
C ALA A 19 -5.35 16.70 -18.70
N ASP A 20 -4.75 17.46 -17.80
CA ASP A 20 -3.72 16.96 -16.90
C ASP A 20 -4.30 15.90 -15.96
N THR A 21 -3.53 14.82 -15.78
CA THR A 21 -3.83 13.73 -14.85
C THR A 21 -3.44 14.08 -13.43
N LEU A 22 -2.36 14.85 -13.25
CA LEU A 22 -1.99 15.48 -11.99
C LEU A 22 -2.04 17.00 -12.16
N ARG A 23 -2.61 17.72 -11.19
CA ARG A 23 -2.88 19.17 -11.29
C ARG A 23 -2.39 19.90 -10.03
N ASN A 24 -1.29 20.64 -10.15
CA ASN A 24 -0.71 21.45 -9.06
C ASN A 24 -0.63 20.71 -7.71
N VAL A 25 -0.19 19.45 -7.75
CA VAL A 25 -0.15 18.59 -6.58
C VAL A 25 0.90 19.12 -5.60
N ASN A 26 0.47 19.27 -4.35
CA ASN A 26 1.32 19.59 -3.22
C ASN A 26 1.11 18.52 -2.14
N LEU A 27 2.18 17.81 -1.76
CA LEU A 27 2.11 16.69 -0.82
C LEU A 27 3.44 16.53 -0.09
N ARG A 28 3.38 16.18 1.20
CA ARG A 28 4.55 15.81 1.99
C ARG A 28 4.29 14.49 2.68
N ILE A 29 5.22 13.55 2.59
CA ILE A 29 5.18 12.28 3.33
C ILE A 29 6.39 12.25 4.25
N GLU A 30 6.14 11.91 5.51
CA GLU A 30 7.17 11.81 6.54
C GLU A 30 7.87 10.44 6.51
N ARG A 31 9.15 10.42 6.88
CA ARG A 31 9.91 9.17 7.02
C ARG A 31 9.25 8.24 8.04
N GLY A 32 9.08 6.97 7.66
CA GLY A 32 8.50 5.92 8.50
C GLY A 32 6.98 5.99 8.59
N ASP A 33 6.33 6.85 7.81
CA ASP A 33 4.87 6.90 7.76
C ASP A 33 4.28 5.68 7.04
N PHE A 34 3.07 5.29 7.41
CA PHE A 34 2.25 4.33 6.68
C PHE A 34 1.09 5.12 6.08
N VAL A 35 1.22 5.46 4.80
CA VAL A 35 0.28 6.31 4.07
C VAL A 35 -0.63 5.46 3.21
N ALA A 36 -1.95 5.68 3.31
CA ALA A 36 -2.89 5.19 2.32
C ALA A 36 -3.27 6.31 1.34
N VAL A 37 -3.04 6.10 0.04
CA VAL A 37 -3.50 6.96 -1.04
C VAL A 37 -4.81 6.40 -1.58
N VAL A 38 -5.88 7.17 -1.44
CA VAL A 38 -7.25 6.75 -1.69
C VAL A 38 -7.94 7.71 -2.65
N GLY A 39 -9.01 7.28 -3.31
CA GLY A 39 -9.82 8.14 -4.17
C GLY A 39 -10.42 7.37 -5.34
N GLY A 40 -11.37 7.97 -6.04
CA GLY A 40 -12.06 7.33 -7.17
C GLY A 40 -11.14 6.88 -8.31
N ASN A 41 -11.65 6.05 -9.21
CA ASN A 41 -10.91 5.66 -10.42
C ASN A 41 -10.59 6.90 -11.26
N GLY A 42 -9.37 6.97 -11.78
CA GLY A 42 -8.90 8.12 -12.56
C GLY A 42 -8.54 9.36 -11.75
N SER A 43 -8.51 9.31 -10.41
CA SER A 43 -8.13 10.48 -9.59
C SER A 43 -6.62 10.82 -9.60
N GLY A 44 -5.79 10.01 -10.26
CA GLY A 44 -4.34 10.25 -10.40
C GLY A 44 -3.45 9.52 -9.39
N LYS A 45 -3.98 8.65 -8.51
CA LYS A 45 -3.22 7.93 -7.46
C LYS A 45 -1.99 7.20 -8.01
N THR A 46 -2.19 6.32 -8.99
CA THR A 46 -1.12 5.54 -9.61
C THR A 46 -0.09 6.43 -10.29
N THR A 47 -0.53 7.49 -10.97
CA THR A 47 0.38 8.47 -11.61
C THR A 47 1.20 9.23 -10.58
N LEU A 48 0.59 9.65 -9.46
CA LEU A 48 1.28 10.29 -8.34
C LEU A 48 2.34 9.35 -7.76
N CYS A 49 1.98 8.11 -7.42
CA CYS A 49 2.93 7.17 -6.83
C CYS A 49 4.06 6.76 -7.79
N LYS A 50 3.78 6.63 -9.09
CA LYS A 50 4.80 6.40 -10.12
C LYS A 50 5.74 7.59 -10.34
N SER A 51 5.37 8.79 -9.88
CA SER A 51 6.29 9.93 -9.89
C SER A 51 7.39 9.82 -8.82
N PHE A 52 7.16 9.04 -7.75
CA PHE A 52 8.11 8.88 -6.65
C PHE A 52 9.31 8.01 -7.02
N ASN A 53 9.13 7.01 -7.89
CA ASN A 53 10.25 6.17 -8.37
C ASN A 53 10.74 6.58 -9.78
N GLY A 54 10.25 7.70 -10.30
CA GLY A 54 10.63 8.25 -11.60
C GLY A 54 10.06 7.51 -12.81
N LEU A 55 9.20 6.49 -12.64
CA LEU A 55 8.53 5.85 -13.77
C LEU A 55 7.70 6.87 -14.56
N VAL A 56 7.09 7.83 -13.87
CA VAL A 56 6.64 9.09 -14.45
C VAL A 56 7.68 10.16 -14.08
N PRO A 57 8.27 10.91 -15.04
CA PRO A 57 7.97 10.90 -16.48
C PRO A 57 8.90 10.01 -17.33
N HIS A 58 9.86 9.27 -16.76
CA HIS A 58 10.94 8.67 -17.57
C HIS A 58 10.53 7.44 -18.39
N TYR A 59 9.66 6.59 -17.86
CA TYR A 59 9.13 5.43 -18.58
C TYR A 59 7.82 5.78 -19.29
N TRP A 60 6.91 6.42 -18.57
CA TRP A 60 5.71 7.04 -19.13
C TRP A 60 5.97 8.53 -19.36
N ALA A 61 6.43 8.86 -20.56
CA ALA A 61 6.65 10.24 -20.99
C ALA A 61 5.35 11.05 -21.04
N GLY A 62 5.46 12.37 -20.86
CA GLY A 62 4.36 13.33 -20.89
C GLY A 62 4.84 14.74 -20.56
N ASP A 63 3.92 15.70 -20.56
CA ASP A 63 4.23 17.06 -20.10
C ASP A 63 4.33 17.03 -18.57
N PHE A 64 5.49 17.43 -18.03
CA PHE A 64 5.79 17.42 -16.60
C PHE A 64 6.16 18.84 -16.15
N ALA A 65 5.54 19.31 -15.09
CA ALA A 65 5.84 20.59 -14.46
C ALA A 65 5.80 20.45 -12.93
N GLY A 66 6.49 21.35 -12.21
CA GLY A 66 6.68 21.25 -10.77
C GLY A 66 7.87 20.36 -10.41
N ALA A 67 7.91 19.87 -9.17
CA ALA A 67 9.03 19.07 -8.66
C ALA A 67 8.56 17.95 -7.72
N VAL A 68 9.30 16.84 -7.75
CA VAL A 68 9.14 15.71 -6.81
C VAL A 68 10.52 15.40 -6.25
N MET A 69 10.67 15.57 -4.94
CA MET A 69 11.89 15.26 -4.20
C MET A 69 11.68 14.01 -3.36
N VAL A 70 12.61 13.06 -3.46
CA VAL A 70 12.57 11.77 -2.77
C VAL A 70 13.89 11.55 -2.06
N ASP A 71 13.86 11.58 -0.72
CA ASP A 71 15.05 11.47 0.13
C ASP A 71 16.16 12.44 -0.32
N GLY A 72 15.76 13.68 -0.65
CA GLY A 72 16.65 14.75 -1.12
C GLY A 72 17.04 14.70 -2.61
N VAL A 73 16.52 13.73 -3.37
CA VAL A 73 16.82 13.55 -4.81
C VAL A 73 15.64 14.00 -5.68
N ASP A 74 15.91 14.83 -6.68
CA ASP A 74 14.90 15.26 -7.66
C ASP A 74 14.63 14.14 -8.67
N THR A 75 13.39 13.64 -8.70
CA THR A 75 13.03 12.51 -9.56
C THR A 75 13.07 12.85 -11.05
N PHE A 76 12.96 14.12 -11.44
CA PHE A 76 13.02 14.55 -12.84
C PHE A 76 14.44 14.49 -13.40
N THR A 77 15.46 14.77 -12.57
CA THR A 77 16.87 14.77 -13.02
C THR A 77 17.59 13.44 -12.78
N SER A 78 17.03 12.57 -11.94
CA SER A 78 17.57 11.23 -11.67
C SER A 78 17.04 10.17 -12.61
N SER A 79 17.76 9.04 -12.68
CA SER A 79 17.34 7.88 -13.46
C SER A 79 16.37 6.98 -12.67
N VAL A 80 15.52 6.23 -13.38
CA VAL A 80 14.67 5.19 -12.77
C VAL A 80 15.51 4.17 -11.99
N ALA A 81 16.70 3.83 -12.51
CA ALA A 81 17.61 2.90 -11.84
C ALA A 81 18.06 3.43 -10.47
N GLU A 82 18.50 4.68 -10.41
CA GLU A 82 18.90 5.33 -9.15
C GLU A 82 17.74 5.40 -8.14
N LEU A 83 16.55 5.79 -8.61
CA LEU A 83 15.37 5.92 -7.77
C LEU A 83 14.84 4.57 -7.27
N SER A 84 15.00 3.49 -8.04
CA SER A 84 14.55 2.14 -7.65
C SER A 84 15.26 1.59 -6.40
N ALA A 85 16.47 2.07 -6.11
CA ALA A 85 17.18 1.74 -4.87
C ALA A 85 16.64 2.49 -3.65
N LYS A 86 15.85 3.57 -3.86
CA LYS A 86 15.23 4.36 -2.80
C LYS A 86 13.75 4.03 -2.62
N VAL A 87 13.04 3.86 -3.73
CA VAL A 87 11.60 3.64 -3.80
C VAL A 87 11.33 2.31 -4.50
N GLY A 88 11.00 1.32 -3.68
CA GLY A 88 10.44 0.08 -4.17
C GLY A 88 9.00 0.27 -4.65
N TYR A 89 8.62 -0.36 -5.75
CA TYR A 89 7.25 -0.32 -6.26
C TYR A 89 6.78 -1.74 -6.57
N VAL A 90 5.68 -2.15 -5.97
CA VAL A 90 4.98 -3.42 -6.24
C VAL A 90 3.68 -3.09 -6.97
N TYR A 91 3.52 -3.63 -8.19
CA TYR A 91 2.33 -3.39 -9.01
C TYR A 91 1.14 -4.23 -8.54
N GLN A 92 -0.07 -3.75 -8.86
CA GLN A 92 -1.32 -4.47 -8.66
C GLN A 92 -1.28 -5.86 -9.32
N ASP A 93 -0.90 -5.91 -10.60
CA ASP A 93 -0.61 -7.18 -11.27
C ASP A 93 0.86 -7.56 -11.03
N PHE A 94 1.11 -8.12 -9.86
CA PHE A 94 2.44 -8.56 -9.45
C PHE A 94 2.98 -9.69 -10.35
N MET A 95 2.13 -10.47 -11.03
CA MET A 95 2.58 -11.52 -11.94
C MET A 95 3.32 -10.94 -13.15
N ASN A 96 2.87 -9.77 -13.63
CA ASN A 96 3.58 -9.06 -14.70
C ASN A 96 4.92 -8.45 -14.27
N GLN A 97 5.20 -8.42 -12.96
CA GLN A 97 6.46 -7.92 -12.41
C GLN A 97 7.52 -9.03 -12.26
N LEU A 98 7.12 -10.30 -12.12
CA LEU A 98 8.05 -11.42 -11.97
C LEU A 98 8.64 -11.80 -13.33
N VAL A 99 9.96 -11.65 -13.49
CA VAL A 99 10.65 -11.81 -14.78
C VAL A 99 11.63 -12.98 -14.80
N ARG A 100 11.94 -13.58 -13.66
CA ARG A 100 12.84 -14.72 -13.53
C ARG A 100 12.10 -16.04 -13.33
N PRO A 101 12.73 -17.17 -13.72
CA PRO A 101 12.07 -18.46 -13.62
C PRO A 101 11.81 -18.89 -12.19
N THR A 102 12.79 -18.76 -11.28
CA THR A 102 12.68 -19.23 -9.89
C THR A 102 12.51 -18.08 -8.91
N VAL A 103 11.92 -18.36 -7.75
CA VAL A 103 11.76 -17.38 -6.65
C VAL A 103 13.10 -16.81 -6.22
N ARG A 104 14.14 -17.64 -6.05
CA ARG A 104 15.48 -17.17 -5.69
C ARG A 104 16.09 -16.25 -6.74
N ASP A 105 15.97 -16.62 -8.01
CA ASP A 105 16.52 -15.81 -9.11
C ASP A 105 15.79 -14.48 -9.22
N GLU A 106 14.47 -14.47 -8.97
CA GLU A 106 13.66 -13.27 -8.95
C GLU A 106 14.07 -12.33 -7.82
N ILE A 107 14.21 -12.83 -6.58
CA ILE A 107 14.60 -12.00 -5.44
C ILE A 107 16.02 -11.44 -5.60
N SER A 108 16.94 -12.24 -6.16
CA SER A 108 18.32 -11.80 -6.39
C SER A 108 18.49 -10.91 -7.62
N PHE A 109 17.46 -10.77 -8.47
CA PHE A 109 17.54 -10.06 -9.74
C PHE A 109 18.03 -8.61 -9.57
N GLY A 110 17.34 -7.81 -8.75
CA GLY A 110 17.70 -6.42 -8.50
C GLY A 110 19.15 -6.29 -8.03
N PRO A 111 19.52 -6.85 -6.87
CA PRO A 111 20.86 -6.74 -6.33
C PRO A 111 21.98 -7.14 -7.30
N ILE A 112 21.80 -8.21 -8.08
CA ILE A 112 22.78 -8.65 -9.08
C ILE A 112 22.95 -7.62 -10.20
N ASN A 113 21.84 -7.10 -10.76
CA ASN A 113 21.92 -6.13 -11.87
C ASN A 113 22.55 -4.80 -11.45
N PHE A 114 22.36 -4.39 -10.21
CA PHE A 114 23.01 -3.21 -9.64
C PHE A 114 24.47 -3.46 -9.21
N GLY A 115 24.98 -4.69 -9.36
CA GLY A 115 26.36 -5.04 -9.05
C GLY A 115 26.67 -5.06 -7.55
N HIS A 116 25.67 -5.28 -6.69
CA HIS A 116 25.87 -5.37 -5.26
C HIS A 116 26.69 -6.62 -4.91
N THR A 117 27.86 -6.43 -4.29
CA THR A 117 28.73 -7.55 -3.86
C THR A 117 28.10 -8.40 -2.76
N ASP A 118 27.19 -7.81 -1.98
CA ASP A 118 26.41 -8.45 -0.91
C ASP A 118 25.06 -9.02 -1.40
N HIS A 119 24.88 -9.22 -2.72
CA HIS A 119 23.60 -9.67 -3.29
C HIS A 119 23.07 -10.98 -2.67
N ALA A 120 23.96 -11.93 -2.34
CA ALA A 120 23.57 -13.20 -1.74
C ALA A 120 23.03 -13.02 -0.31
N GLU A 121 23.65 -12.14 0.48
CA GLU A 121 23.22 -11.80 1.83
C GLU A 121 21.86 -11.10 1.81
N ARG A 122 21.71 -10.06 0.97
CA ARG A 122 20.44 -9.35 0.76
C ARG A 122 19.30 -10.30 0.37
N THR A 123 19.58 -11.22 -0.55
CA THR A 123 18.60 -12.21 -1.01
C THR A 123 18.19 -13.15 0.14
N ALA A 124 19.17 -13.67 0.90
CA ALA A 124 18.89 -14.57 2.02
C ALA A 124 18.12 -13.87 3.15
N GLU A 125 18.50 -12.64 3.50
CA GLU A 125 17.83 -11.83 4.52
C GLU A 125 16.35 -11.64 4.22
N VAL A 126 15.99 -11.28 2.99
CA VAL A 126 14.59 -11.06 2.60
C VAL A 126 13.81 -12.37 2.50
N ILE A 127 14.44 -13.44 1.98
CA ILE A 127 13.82 -14.78 1.97
C ILE A 127 13.40 -15.18 3.39
N THR A 128 14.30 -15.02 4.37
CA THR A 128 14.00 -15.37 5.77
C THR A 128 13.00 -14.42 6.41
N SER A 129 13.12 -13.12 6.16
CA SER A 129 12.22 -12.11 6.73
C SER A 129 10.77 -12.31 6.29
N LEU A 130 10.55 -12.85 5.08
CA LEU A 130 9.22 -13.06 4.51
C LEU A 130 8.78 -14.54 4.50
N GLY A 131 9.58 -15.45 5.05
CA GLY A 131 9.22 -16.87 5.18
C GLY A 131 9.13 -17.60 3.83
N LEU A 132 10.04 -17.32 2.91
CA LEU A 132 10.05 -17.86 1.54
C LEU A 132 10.99 -19.06 1.34
N GLU A 133 11.55 -19.63 2.41
CA GLU A 133 12.59 -20.67 2.35
C GLU A 133 12.14 -21.92 1.56
N GLU A 134 10.89 -22.36 1.74
CA GLU A 134 10.36 -23.54 1.04
C GLU A 134 10.00 -23.27 -0.43
N LEU A 135 10.05 -22.00 -0.86
CA LEU A 135 9.65 -21.57 -2.19
C LEU A 135 10.84 -21.24 -3.09
N THR A 136 12.06 -21.13 -2.55
CA THR A 136 13.21 -20.54 -3.27
C THR A 136 13.49 -21.19 -4.63
N ASP A 137 13.30 -22.51 -4.71
CA ASP A 137 13.63 -23.29 -5.91
C ASP A 137 12.38 -23.60 -6.76
N ARG A 138 11.20 -23.10 -6.34
CA ARG A 138 9.98 -23.20 -7.13
C ARG A 138 10.00 -22.19 -8.28
N PHE A 139 9.30 -22.56 -9.35
CA PHE A 139 9.09 -21.65 -10.46
C PHE A 139 8.00 -20.62 -10.14
N THR A 140 8.17 -19.39 -10.62
CA THR A 140 7.26 -18.27 -10.36
C THR A 140 5.83 -18.52 -10.85
N TRP A 141 5.66 -19.24 -11.96
CA TRP A 141 4.34 -19.64 -12.48
C TRP A 141 3.64 -20.75 -11.69
N GLN A 142 4.30 -21.36 -10.69
CA GLN A 142 3.72 -22.38 -9.80
C GLN A 142 3.18 -21.78 -8.51
N LEU A 143 3.38 -20.49 -8.28
CA LEU A 143 3.02 -19.82 -7.04
C LEU A 143 1.51 -19.55 -6.99
N SER A 144 0.94 -19.60 -5.78
CA SER A 144 -0.37 -18.99 -5.55
C SER A 144 -0.26 -17.46 -5.64
N GLY A 145 -1.39 -16.76 -5.82
CA GLY A 145 -1.39 -15.29 -5.89
C GLY A 145 -0.71 -14.62 -4.68
N GLY A 146 -1.00 -15.09 -3.47
CA GLY A 146 -0.33 -14.58 -2.25
C GLY A 146 1.17 -14.87 -2.23
N GLN A 147 1.61 -16.06 -2.67
CA GLN A 147 3.04 -16.38 -2.74
C GLN A 147 3.77 -15.54 -3.79
N ALA A 148 3.14 -15.30 -4.93
CA ALA A 148 3.67 -14.45 -5.97
C ALA A 148 3.75 -12.98 -5.53
N HIS A 149 2.73 -12.47 -4.83
CA HIS A 149 2.76 -11.14 -4.24
C HIS A 149 3.91 -11.00 -3.22
N THR A 150 4.06 -11.94 -2.29
CA THR A 150 5.18 -11.93 -1.33
C THR A 150 6.53 -12.04 -2.04
N THR A 151 6.62 -12.77 -3.16
CA THR A 151 7.84 -12.86 -3.98
C THR A 151 8.16 -11.53 -4.68
N ALA A 152 7.16 -10.84 -5.23
CA ALA A 152 7.33 -9.50 -5.83
C ALA A 152 7.75 -8.47 -4.78
N LEU A 153 7.15 -8.52 -3.59
CA LEU A 153 7.55 -7.72 -2.45
C LEU A 153 9.01 -8.01 -2.06
N ALA A 154 9.39 -9.29 -2.00
CA ALA A 154 10.75 -9.71 -1.68
C ALA A 154 11.79 -9.21 -2.70
N SER A 155 11.49 -9.28 -4.01
CA SER A 155 12.42 -8.85 -5.05
C SER A 155 12.70 -7.35 -5.00
N VAL A 156 11.69 -6.55 -4.66
CA VAL A 156 11.82 -5.11 -4.42
C VAL A 156 12.61 -4.82 -3.14
N LEU A 157 12.31 -5.52 -2.04
CA LEU A 157 12.97 -5.33 -0.75
C LEU A 157 14.45 -5.73 -0.76
N ALA A 158 14.88 -6.63 -1.65
CA ALA A 158 16.27 -7.05 -1.76
C ALA A 158 17.23 -5.89 -2.09
N LEU A 159 16.72 -4.81 -2.70
CA LEU A 159 17.46 -3.57 -2.92
C LEU A 159 17.63 -2.72 -1.64
N ARG A 160 16.94 -3.06 -0.55
CA ARG A 160 16.84 -2.32 0.72
C ARG A 160 16.35 -0.87 0.52
N PRO A 161 15.18 -0.66 -0.13
CA PRO A 161 14.62 0.68 -0.29
C PRO A 161 14.17 1.26 1.06
N GLN A 162 14.09 2.60 1.14
CA GLN A 162 13.57 3.30 2.31
C GLN A 162 12.06 3.56 2.23
N ILE A 163 11.52 3.53 1.01
CA ILE A 163 10.12 3.72 0.69
C ILE A 163 9.64 2.50 -0.08
N LEU A 164 8.48 1.98 0.29
CA LEU A 164 7.80 0.93 -0.44
C LEU A 164 6.41 1.43 -0.85
N VAL A 165 6.18 1.48 -2.15
CA VAL A 165 4.86 1.69 -2.75
C VAL A 165 4.25 0.34 -3.12
N VAL A 166 3.02 0.09 -2.71
CA VAL A 166 2.26 -1.12 -3.09
C VAL A 166 0.92 -0.69 -3.67
N ASP A 167 0.71 -0.99 -4.95
CA ASP A 167 -0.50 -0.63 -5.68
C ASP A 167 -1.56 -1.72 -5.52
N GLU A 168 -2.67 -1.43 -4.84
CA GLU A 168 -3.77 -2.36 -4.54
C GLU A 168 -3.30 -3.73 -3.97
N PRO A 169 -2.67 -3.76 -2.77
CA PRO A 169 -2.02 -4.95 -2.20
C PRO A 169 -2.91 -6.17 -2.00
N VAL A 170 -4.23 -5.95 -1.97
CA VAL A 170 -5.23 -6.98 -1.64
C VAL A 170 -6.25 -7.19 -2.75
N ALA A 171 -5.98 -6.67 -3.95
CA ALA A 171 -6.80 -6.92 -5.12
C ALA A 171 -6.92 -8.43 -5.36
N GLU A 172 -8.15 -8.90 -5.58
CA GLU A 172 -8.47 -10.29 -5.95
C GLU A 172 -8.06 -11.36 -4.90
N LEU A 173 -7.77 -10.95 -3.65
CA LEU A 173 -7.43 -11.87 -2.56
C LEU A 173 -8.63 -12.12 -1.64
N ASP A 174 -8.65 -13.31 -1.04
CA ASP A 174 -9.58 -13.57 0.05
C ASP A 174 -9.23 -12.74 1.30
N PRO A 175 -10.21 -12.47 2.18
CA PRO A 175 -9.99 -11.61 3.34
C PRO A 175 -8.87 -12.07 4.29
N ALA A 176 -8.63 -13.37 4.43
CA ALA A 176 -7.59 -13.86 5.33
C ALA A 176 -6.19 -13.55 4.77
N ARG A 177 -5.99 -13.78 3.46
CA ARG A 177 -4.76 -13.43 2.75
C ARG A 177 -4.50 -11.93 2.73
N ALA A 178 -5.54 -11.13 2.53
CA ALA A 178 -5.45 -9.68 2.58
C ALA A 178 -4.90 -9.18 3.95
N HIS A 179 -5.36 -9.77 5.06
CA HIS A 179 -4.84 -9.45 6.39
C HIS A 179 -3.40 -9.93 6.60
N GLU A 180 -3.00 -11.07 6.03
CA GLU A 180 -1.61 -11.52 6.06
C GLU A 180 -0.67 -10.49 5.43
N ILE A 181 -1.01 -10.00 4.24
CA ILE A 181 -0.21 -9.00 3.52
C ILE A 181 -0.10 -7.70 4.32
N TYR A 182 -1.21 -7.15 4.80
CA TYR A 182 -1.17 -5.91 5.57
C TYR A 182 -0.39 -6.04 6.88
N ARG A 183 -0.45 -7.21 7.55
CA ARG A 183 0.41 -7.48 8.71
C ARG A 183 1.88 -7.50 8.35
N GLN A 184 2.26 -8.07 7.20
CA GLN A 184 3.64 -8.02 6.71
C GLN A 184 4.07 -6.58 6.41
N LEU A 185 3.24 -5.78 5.72
CA LEU A 185 3.53 -4.38 5.45
C LEU A 185 3.68 -3.56 6.75
N ARG A 186 2.83 -3.82 7.75
CA ARG A 186 2.93 -3.19 9.06
C ARG A 186 4.21 -3.58 9.79
N TRP A 187 4.59 -4.85 9.76
CA TRP A 187 5.85 -5.32 10.32
C TRP A 187 7.05 -4.66 9.64
N LEU A 188 7.06 -4.53 8.31
CA LEU A 188 8.09 -3.79 7.57
C LEU A 188 8.16 -2.30 7.99
N ASN A 189 7.01 -1.67 8.21
CA ASN A 189 6.95 -0.29 8.69
C ASN A 189 7.52 -0.13 10.11
N GLU A 190 7.06 -0.96 11.05
CA GLU A 190 7.36 -0.81 12.48
C GLU A 190 8.75 -1.32 12.85
N GLU A 191 9.14 -2.49 12.35
CA GLU A 191 10.39 -3.15 12.76
C GLU A 191 11.60 -2.72 11.93
N LEU A 192 11.39 -2.42 10.65
CA LEU A 192 12.46 -2.00 9.74
C LEU A 192 12.44 -0.49 9.46
N GLY A 193 11.43 0.24 9.92
CA GLY A 193 11.34 1.70 9.78
C GLY A 193 11.07 2.18 8.35
N LEU A 194 10.56 1.31 7.47
CA LEU A 194 10.25 1.66 6.08
C LEU A 194 9.08 2.64 6.03
N THR A 195 9.13 3.58 5.08
CA THR A 195 7.95 4.37 4.72
C THR A 195 7.08 3.54 3.78
N ILE A 196 5.84 3.25 4.16
CA ILE A 196 4.92 2.43 3.37
C ILE A 196 3.86 3.33 2.73
N ILE A 197 3.62 3.16 1.44
CA ILE A 197 2.58 3.88 0.71
C ILE A 197 1.72 2.83 -0.01
N THR A 198 0.47 2.71 0.37
CA THR A 198 -0.47 1.83 -0.34
C THR A 198 -1.44 2.65 -1.18
N ILE A 199 -1.72 2.20 -2.40
CA ILE A 199 -2.90 2.66 -3.13
C ILE A 199 -4.02 1.70 -2.75
N GLU A 200 -5.04 2.21 -2.06
CA GLU A 200 -6.06 1.36 -1.45
C GLU A 200 -7.45 1.97 -1.57
N HIS A 201 -8.45 1.10 -1.67
CA HIS A 201 -9.87 1.44 -1.77
C HIS A 201 -10.70 0.81 -0.64
N HIS A 202 -10.17 -0.22 0.03
CA HIS A 202 -10.82 -0.90 1.14
C HIS A 202 -10.60 -0.16 2.46
N ALA A 203 -11.63 0.55 2.92
CA ALA A 203 -11.54 1.38 4.12
C ALA A 203 -11.23 0.59 5.38
N GLU A 204 -11.61 -0.69 5.46
CA GLU A 204 -11.26 -1.59 6.56
C GLU A 204 -9.73 -1.67 6.79
N PHE A 205 -8.95 -1.86 5.72
CA PHE A 205 -7.50 -1.95 5.82
C PHE A 205 -6.87 -0.58 6.09
N ILE A 206 -7.39 0.47 5.45
CA ILE A 206 -6.94 1.85 5.68
C ILE A 206 -7.08 2.21 7.16
N ALA A 207 -8.26 1.98 7.75
CA ALA A 207 -8.54 2.34 9.14
C ALA A 207 -7.66 1.60 10.15
N GLN A 208 -7.26 0.36 9.82
CA GLN A 208 -6.52 -0.50 10.72
C GLN A 208 -5.00 -0.33 10.62
N TYR A 209 -4.46 -0.09 9.43
CA TYR A 209 -3.00 -0.18 9.20
C TYR A 209 -2.34 1.15 8.87
N ALA A 210 -3.04 2.09 8.25
CA ALA A 210 -2.48 3.38 7.87
C ALA A 210 -2.40 4.33 9.07
N ASN A 211 -1.36 5.15 9.10
CA ASN A 211 -1.18 6.25 10.05
C ASN A 211 -1.79 7.55 9.49
N THR A 212 -1.59 7.81 8.19
CA THR A 212 -2.16 8.96 7.47
C THR A 212 -2.83 8.52 6.17
N VAL A 213 -3.74 9.36 5.67
CA VAL A 213 -4.54 9.09 4.47
C VAL A 213 -4.50 10.31 3.57
N VAL A 214 -4.22 10.10 2.30
CA VAL A 214 -4.27 11.09 1.22
C VAL A 214 -5.48 10.78 0.35
N LEU A 215 -6.50 11.65 0.37
CA LEU A 215 -7.63 11.54 -0.56
C LEU A 215 -7.32 12.31 -1.84
N MET A 216 -7.22 11.60 -2.96
CA MET A 216 -7.04 12.16 -4.30
C MET A 216 -8.39 12.34 -5.01
N SER A 217 -8.58 13.50 -5.63
CA SER A 217 -9.69 13.76 -6.55
C SER A 217 -9.26 14.69 -7.67
N GLU A 218 -9.75 14.45 -8.88
CA GLU A 218 -9.49 15.31 -10.06
C GLU A 218 -8.01 15.66 -10.30
N GLY A 219 -7.09 14.73 -9.97
CA GLY A 219 -5.65 14.91 -10.16
C GLY A 219 -4.93 15.62 -9.04
N ALA A 220 -5.57 15.92 -7.90
CA ALA A 220 -4.94 16.57 -6.75
C ALA A 220 -5.37 15.98 -5.40
N PRO A 221 -4.55 16.09 -4.35
CA PRO A 221 -4.97 15.81 -2.98
C PRO A 221 -6.07 16.79 -2.55
N VAL A 222 -7.22 16.27 -2.14
CA VAL A 222 -8.27 17.03 -1.45
C VAL A 222 -7.80 17.34 -0.03
N TRP A 223 -7.17 16.36 0.62
CA TRP A 223 -6.54 16.50 1.92
C TRP A 223 -5.54 15.37 2.17
N HIS A 224 -4.66 15.60 3.15
CA HIS A 224 -3.76 14.61 3.74
C HIS A 224 -3.89 14.73 5.26
N LEU A 225 -4.45 13.71 5.90
CA LEU A 225 -4.86 13.77 7.31
C LEU A 225 -4.43 12.53 8.08
N PRO A 226 -4.26 12.63 9.43
CA PRO A 226 -4.19 11.46 10.28
C PRO A 226 -5.42 10.56 10.08
N VAL A 227 -5.22 9.24 10.12
CA VAL A 227 -6.28 8.26 9.82
C VAL A 227 -7.51 8.43 10.72
N ASP A 228 -7.33 8.85 11.98
CA ASP A 228 -8.44 9.14 12.90
C ASP A 228 -9.37 10.23 12.36
N GLU A 229 -8.80 11.31 11.82
CA GLU A 229 -9.58 12.40 11.25
C GLU A 229 -10.19 11.97 9.91
N ALA A 230 -9.39 11.33 9.04
CA ALA A 230 -9.81 10.86 7.73
C ALA A 230 -11.02 9.92 7.82
N MET A 231 -10.99 8.92 8.71
CA MET A 231 -12.09 7.95 8.88
C MET A 231 -13.36 8.60 9.45
N ASN A 232 -13.25 9.74 10.13
CA ASN A 232 -14.40 10.54 10.55
C ASN A 232 -14.96 11.44 9.44
N ARG A 233 -14.33 11.53 8.25
CA ARG A 233 -14.86 12.23 7.06
C ARG A 233 -15.60 11.30 6.11
N THR A 234 -16.37 10.35 6.65
CA THR A 234 -17.12 9.33 5.89
C THR A 234 -17.91 9.87 4.71
N ARG A 235 -18.59 11.02 4.83
CA ARG A 235 -19.39 11.57 3.72
C ARG A 235 -18.53 11.94 2.52
N GLU A 236 -17.36 12.54 2.76
CA GLU A 236 -16.40 12.88 1.70
C GLU A 236 -15.81 11.60 1.10
N LEU A 237 -15.38 10.64 1.93
CA LEU A 237 -14.89 9.33 1.47
C LEU A 237 -15.93 8.61 0.58
N GLU A 238 -17.19 8.56 1.01
CA GLU A 238 -18.29 7.92 0.28
C GLU A 238 -18.56 8.62 -1.07
N GLN A 239 -18.47 9.95 -1.13
CA GLN A 239 -18.60 10.72 -2.38
C GLN A 239 -17.51 10.36 -3.40
N HIS A 240 -16.36 9.88 -2.93
CA HIS A 240 -15.25 9.41 -3.77
C HIS A 240 -15.20 7.88 -3.91
N GLY A 241 -16.28 7.18 -3.54
CA GLY A 241 -16.41 5.74 -3.73
C GLY A 241 -15.69 4.88 -2.68
N ILE A 242 -15.31 5.47 -1.54
CA ILE A 242 -14.65 4.76 -0.44
C ILE A 242 -15.68 4.60 0.69
N PRO A 243 -16.30 3.42 0.86
CA PRO A 243 -17.32 3.23 1.89
C PRO A 243 -16.69 3.32 3.29
N ALA A 244 -17.41 3.84 4.28
CA ALA A 244 -16.87 3.82 5.65
C ALA A 244 -16.70 2.40 6.19
N PRO A 245 -15.65 2.14 6.99
CA PRO A 245 -15.47 0.87 7.67
C PRO A 245 -16.70 0.54 8.53
N GLN A 246 -17.04 -0.75 8.64
CA GLN A 246 -18.19 -1.19 9.41
C GLN A 246 -18.16 -0.69 10.87
N VAL A 247 -16.99 -0.73 11.51
CA VAL A 247 -16.79 -0.24 12.89
C VAL A 247 -17.09 1.26 13.02
N VAL A 248 -16.72 2.05 12.01
CA VAL A 248 -17.01 3.49 11.96
C VAL A 248 -18.52 3.72 11.85
N ARG A 249 -19.18 2.96 10.97
CA ARG A 249 -20.65 3.04 10.77
C ARG A 249 -21.41 2.67 12.05
N VAL A 250 -21.00 1.60 12.73
CA VAL A 250 -21.61 1.17 14.00
C VAL A 250 -21.42 2.23 15.08
N GLY A 251 -20.20 2.77 15.24
CA GLY A 251 -19.94 3.80 16.24
C GLY A 251 -20.79 5.06 16.03
N ARG A 252 -20.97 5.49 14.78
CA ARG A 252 -21.86 6.61 14.44
C ARG A 252 -23.32 6.31 14.70
N ALA A 253 -23.81 5.12 14.32
CA ALA A 253 -25.17 4.70 14.58
C ALA A 253 -25.47 4.64 16.09
N ALA A 254 -24.46 4.37 16.91
CA ALA A 254 -24.53 4.40 18.37
C ALA A 254 -24.36 5.81 18.98
N GLY A 255 -24.21 6.87 18.17
CA GLY A 255 -24.06 8.24 18.64
C GLY A 255 -22.70 8.57 19.25
N LEU A 256 -21.66 7.80 18.96
CA LEU A 256 -20.30 8.10 19.45
C LEU A 256 -19.76 9.37 18.77
N ALA A 257 -19.21 10.29 19.57
CA ALA A 257 -18.60 11.53 19.07
C ALA A 257 -17.40 11.28 18.13
N HIS A 258 -16.61 10.24 18.42
CA HIS A 258 -15.51 9.79 17.58
C HIS A 258 -15.71 8.31 17.24
N ALA A 259 -15.76 8.02 15.94
CA ALA A 259 -15.95 6.66 15.47
C ALA A 259 -14.73 5.78 15.82
N PRO A 260 -14.94 4.51 16.22
CA PRO A 260 -13.85 3.57 16.44
C PRO A 260 -13.25 3.13 15.09
N ARG A 261 -11.95 2.84 15.07
CA ARG A 261 -11.20 2.42 13.87
C ARG A 261 -11.04 0.92 13.74
N ASP A 262 -11.21 0.20 14.84
CA ASP A 262 -11.03 -1.25 14.91
C ASP A 262 -12.08 -1.88 15.85
N ILE A 263 -12.16 -3.20 15.81
CA ILE A 263 -13.12 -3.95 16.64
C ILE A 263 -12.84 -3.74 18.14
N PRO A 264 -11.60 -3.85 18.67
CA PRO A 264 -11.34 -3.67 20.10
C PRO A 264 -11.75 -2.29 20.63
N SER A 265 -11.43 -1.21 19.91
CA SER A 265 -11.82 0.16 20.26
C SER A 265 -13.32 0.37 20.14
N ALA A 266 -13.99 -0.24 19.16
CA ALA A 266 -15.44 -0.20 19.04
C ALA A 266 -16.10 -0.83 20.26
N VAL A 267 -15.69 -2.04 20.63
CA VAL A 267 -16.23 -2.75 21.80
C VAL A 267 -16.04 -1.93 23.07
N ARG A 268 -14.84 -1.37 23.28
CA ARG A 268 -14.56 -0.52 24.45
C ARG A 268 -15.47 0.70 24.51
N ARG A 269 -15.54 1.48 23.43
CA ARG A 269 -16.31 2.74 23.38
C ARG A 269 -17.81 2.52 23.46
N LEU A 270 -18.32 1.46 22.83
CA LEU A 270 -19.73 1.12 22.90
C LEU A 270 -20.15 0.75 24.34
N ARG A 271 -19.30 0.01 25.06
CA ARG A 271 -19.54 -0.30 26.49
C ARG A 271 -19.51 0.95 27.35
N GLU A 272 -18.54 1.85 27.14
CA GLU A 272 -18.45 3.14 27.84
C GLU A 272 -19.68 4.02 27.58
N ALA A 273 -20.24 3.97 26.38
CA ALA A 273 -21.49 4.65 26.01
C ALA A 273 -22.76 3.94 26.51
N GLY A 274 -22.65 2.87 27.30
CA GLY A 274 -23.79 2.14 27.86
C GLY A 274 -24.53 1.26 26.84
N VAL A 275 -23.96 1.01 25.67
CA VAL A 275 -24.54 0.12 24.65
C VAL A 275 -24.31 -1.33 25.09
N VAL A 276 -25.41 -2.02 25.43
CA VAL A 276 -25.39 -3.44 25.82
C VAL A 276 -25.77 -4.28 24.61
N ALA A 277 -24.98 -5.32 24.31
CA ALA A 277 -25.34 -6.29 23.30
C ALA A 277 -26.66 -6.97 23.68
N ARG A 278 -27.69 -6.87 22.83
CA ARG A 278 -28.85 -7.77 22.94
C ARG A 278 -28.38 -9.18 22.61
N ASP A 279 -29.00 -10.19 23.21
CA ASP A 279 -28.70 -11.60 22.93
C ASP A 279 -28.63 -11.83 21.41
N VAL A 280 -27.41 -12.00 20.91
CA VAL A 280 -27.18 -12.34 19.51
C VAL A 280 -27.48 -13.83 19.39
N PRO A 281 -28.36 -14.27 18.47
CA PRO A 281 -28.50 -15.68 18.18
C PRO A 281 -27.10 -16.22 17.88
N ARG A 282 -26.64 -17.18 18.70
CA ARG A 282 -25.34 -17.81 18.47
C ARG A 282 -25.32 -18.32 17.03
N THR A 283 -24.36 -17.85 16.24
CA THR A 283 -24.06 -18.46 14.94
C THR A 283 -23.96 -19.97 15.18
N PRO A 284 -24.65 -20.83 14.41
CA PRO A 284 -24.53 -22.26 14.57
C PRO A 284 -23.04 -22.61 14.55
N ARG A 285 -22.54 -23.22 15.63
CA ARG A 285 -21.17 -23.75 15.64
C ARG A 285 -21.01 -24.60 14.39
N GLU A 286 -19.95 -24.37 13.63
CA GLU A 286 -19.55 -25.27 12.56
C GLU A 286 -19.63 -26.70 13.07
N ARG A 287 -20.35 -27.56 12.35
CA ARG A 287 -20.41 -28.98 12.68
C ARG A 287 -18.99 -29.53 12.56
N PRO A 288 -18.41 -30.14 13.61
CA PRO A 288 -17.12 -30.80 13.47
C PRO A 288 -17.25 -31.93 12.45
N GLY A 289 -16.49 -31.87 11.37
CA GLY A 289 -16.23 -32.99 10.47
C GLY A 289 -17.37 -33.36 9.52
N ALA A 290 -17.60 -32.56 8.48
CA ALA A 290 -17.99 -33.14 7.20
C ALA A 290 -16.70 -33.62 6.52
N ARG A 291 -16.41 -34.93 6.59
CA ARG A 291 -15.43 -35.54 5.70
C ARG A 291 -15.85 -35.21 4.27
N VAL A 292 -15.05 -34.42 3.56
CA VAL A 292 -15.07 -34.45 2.10
C VAL A 292 -14.66 -35.88 1.73
N VAL A 293 -15.63 -36.67 1.31
CA VAL A 293 -15.36 -37.98 0.73
C VAL A 293 -14.66 -37.71 -0.61
N ALA A 294 -13.53 -38.39 -0.81
CA ALA A 294 -12.62 -38.27 -1.93
C ALA A 294 -13.32 -38.40 -3.30
#